data_AF-A0A5Q4H497-F1
#
_entry.id   AF-A0A5Q4H497-F1
#
_cell.length_a   1.000
_cell.length_b   1.000
_cell.length_c   1.000
_cell.angle_alpha   90.00
_cell.angle_beta   90.00
_cell.angle_gamma   90.00
#
_symmetry.space_group_name_H-M   'P 1'
#
loop_
_entity.id
_entity.type
_entity.pdbx_description
1 polymer ?
#
loop_
_entity_poly.entity_id
_entity_poly.type
_entity_poly.pdbx_seq_one_letter_code
_entity_poly.pdbx_strand_id
1 'polypeptide(L)'
;LHRYGTTLDPAPLPAPAARDEAPRVTVSDTGEVRFDRETGVLVVDSARSQAVIGMAGGRRVETRDVVFELDNPFVVVTVSSLTDAPIATSERLLVTTVARAQNTGFRATEQDGRMFIGAHGHGPVMAEAVTGRLIFAGRRGLTAYVLEPTGARRRDGVIVPLQAGAGLDLSASGPAMHYEVIRRTNTDGKSN
;
A
#
# COMPACT_ATOMS: atom_id res chain seq x y z
N LEU A 1 -0.53 -37.43 -35.43
CA LEU A 1 -0.14 -36.41 -34.41
C LEU A 1 -0.25 -35.04 -35.06
N HIS A 2 -1.34 -34.32 -34.84
CA HIS A 2 -1.52 -32.94 -35.35
C HIS A 2 -1.30 -31.96 -34.19
N ARG A 3 -0.31 -31.08 -34.30
CA ARG A 3 -0.15 -29.91 -33.43
C ARG A 3 -0.62 -28.69 -34.21
N TYR A 4 -1.71 -28.07 -33.77
CA TYR A 4 -2.03 -26.71 -34.16
C TYR A 4 -1.28 -25.76 -33.22
N GLY A 5 -0.48 -24.87 -33.78
CA GLY A 5 0.13 -23.75 -33.06
C GLY A 5 -0.45 -22.45 -33.62
N THR A 6 -1.10 -21.66 -32.78
CA THR A 6 -1.50 -20.30 -33.13
C THR A 6 -0.33 -19.37 -32.84
N THR A 7 0.36 -18.93 -33.89
CA THR A 7 1.25 -17.78 -33.81
C THR A 7 0.37 -16.54 -33.72
N LEU A 8 0.38 -15.86 -32.58
CA LEU A 8 -0.12 -14.49 -32.49
C LEU A 8 1.05 -13.60 -32.91
N ASP A 9 1.01 -13.03 -34.11
CA ASP A 9 1.92 -11.94 -34.45
C ASP A 9 1.59 -10.75 -33.55
N PRO A 10 2.48 -10.34 -32.63
CA PRO A 10 2.22 -9.16 -31.84
C PRO A 10 2.22 -7.96 -32.79
N ALA A 11 1.15 -7.17 -32.76
CA ALA A 11 1.15 -5.87 -33.38
C ALA A 11 2.37 -5.07 -32.87
N PRO A 12 3.05 -4.28 -33.72
CA PRO A 12 4.16 -3.45 -33.26
C PRO A 12 3.72 -2.62 -32.06
N LEU A 13 4.49 -2.67 -30.98
CA LEU A 13 4.22 -1.80 -29.84
C LEU A 13 4.25 -0.35 -30.34
N PRO A 14 3.26 0.48 -29.98
CA PRO A 14 3.34 1.89 -30.28
C PRO A 14 4.64 2.44 -29.70
N ALA A 15 5.28 3.37 -30.41
CA ALA A 15 6.45 4.04 -29.90
C ALA A 15 6.11 4.61 -28.51
N PRO A 16 6.99 4.46 -27.50
CA PRO A 16 6.74 5.04 -26.20
C PRO A 16 6.53 6.54 -26.39
N ALA A 17 5.41 7.07 -25.88
CA ALA A 17 5.16 8.50 -25.91
C ALA A 17 6.38 9.22 -25.31
N ALA A 18 6.83 10.29 -25.95
CA ALA A 18 7.89 11.11 -25.40
C ALA A 18 7.48 11.55 -23.98
N ARG A 19 8.44 11.63 -23.04
CA ARG A 19 8.17 12.02 -21.64
C ARG A 19 7.37 13.33 -21.52
N ASP A 20 7.47 14.22 -22.51
CA ASP A 20 6.78 15.52 -22.52
C ASP A 20 5.35 15.47 -23.09
N GLU A 21 4.93 14.38 -23.73
CA GLU A 21 3.58 14.24 -24.30
C GLU A 21 2.61 13.50 -23.38
N ALA A 22 3.11 12.79 -22.36
CA ALA A 22 2.24 12.02 -21.47
C ALA A 22 1.39 12.95 -20.58
N PRO A 23 0.08 12.68 -20.44
CA PRO A 23 -0.83 13.54 -19.70
C PRO A 23 -0.40 13.67 -18.24
N ARG A 24 -0.74 14.81 -17.60
CA ARG A 24 -0.52 15.06 -16.16
C ARG A 24 -1.00 13.88 -15.31
N VAL A 25 -2.17 13.34 -15.64
CA VAL A 25 -2.75 12.17 -15.00
C VAL A 25 -2.90 11.07 -16.04
N THR A 26 -2.31 9.91 -15.76
CA THR A 26 -2.51 8.69 -16.56
C THR A 26 -3.41 7.74 -15.78
N VAL A 27 -4.36 7.12 -16.47
CA VAL A 27 -5.35 6.19 -15.90
C VAL A 27 -5.28 4.88 -16.69
N SER A 28 -5.37 3.73 -16.02
CA SER A 28 -5.50 2.43 -16.69
C SER A 28 -6.82 2.32 -17.47
N ASP A 29 -6.88 1.37 -18.39
CA ASP A 29 -8.09 1.00 -19.13
C ASP A 29 -9.25 0.58 -18.21
N THR A 30 -8.95 -0.05 -17.08
CA THR A 30 -9.94 -0.41 -16.04
C THR A 30 -10.41 0.76 -15.19
N GLY A 31 -9.70 1.89 -15.22
CA GLY A 31 -9.92 3.01 -14.30
C GLY A 31 -9.40 2.78 -12.87
N GLU A 32 -8.86 1.60 -12.56
CA GLU A 32 -8.46 1.20 -11.20
C GLU A 32 -7.04 1.62 -10.82
N VAL A 33 -6.23 2.11 -11.76
CA VAL A 33 -4.89 2.62 -11.47
C VAL A 33 -4.75 4.02 -12.04
N ARG A 34 -4.30 4.96 -11.20
CA ARG A 34 -4.11 6.36 -11.59
C ARG A 34 -2.77 6.88 -11.10
N PHE A 35 -1.97 7.44 -12.01
CA PHE A 35 -0.72 8.11 -11.68
C PHE A 35 -0.83 9.60 -12.00
N ASP A 36 -0.59 10.45 -11.00
CA ASP A 36 -0.50 11.90 -11.16
C ASP A 36 0.98 12.31 -11.12
N ARG A 37 1.49 12.76 -12.28
CA ARG A 37 2.90 13.10 -12.49
C ARG A 37 3.34 14.36 -11.75
N GLU A 38 2.43 15.32 -11.56
CA GLU A 38 2.73 16.57 -10.86
C GLU A 38 2.93 16.30 -9.38
N THR A 39 2.05 15.49 -8.80
CA THR A 39 2.12 15.16 -7.37
C THR A 39 3.05 14.00 -7.05
N GLY A 40 3.44 13.21 -8.05
CA GLY A 40 4.23 11.98 -7.90
C GLY A 40 3.49 10.88 -7.15
N VAL A 41 2.16 10.81 -7.23
CA VAL A 41 1.32 9.85 -6.49
C VAL A 41 0.63 8.88 -7.46
N LEU A 42 0.82 7.59 -7.21
CA LEU A 42 0.11 6.47 -7.82
C LEU A 42 -0.95 5.97 -6.83
N VAL A 43 -2.19 5.84 -7.30
CA VAL A 43 -3.32 5.27 -6.56
C VAL A 43 -3.78 4.02 -7.27
N VAL A 44 -3.99 2.94 -6.50
CA VAL A 44 -4.69 1.74 -6.93
C VAL A 44 -6.03 1.71 -6.21
N ASP A 45 -7.11 1.57 -6.95
CA ASP A 45 -8.48 1.51 -6.45
C ASP A 45 -9.24 0.38 -7.14
N SER A 46 -8.86 -0.87 -6.85
CA SER A 46 -9.59 -2.06 -7.28
C SER A 46 -10.42 -2.64 -6.13
N ALA A 47 -11.35 -3.53 -6.46
CA ALA A 47 -12.22 -4.15 -5.46
C ALA A 47 -11.47 -4.96 -4.39
N ARG A 48 -10.34 -5.60 -4.74
CA ARG A 48 -9.57 -6.50 -3.85
C ARG A 48 -8.23 -5.94 -3.40
N SER A 49 -7.74 -4.87 -4.03
CA SER A 49 -6.49 -4.19 -3.68
C SER A 49 -6.62 -2.68 -3.84
N GLN A 50 -6.29 -1.95 -2.79
CA GLN A 50 -6.24 -0.48 -2.77
C GLN A 50 -4.88 -0.03 -2.26
N ALA A 51 -4.32 1.02 -2.86
CA ALA A 51 -2.98 1.45 -2.50
C ALA A 51 -2.74 2.94 -2.78
N VAL A 52 -1.80 3.50 -2.03
CA VAL A 52 -1.21 4.82 -2.26
C VAL A 52 0.30 4.69 -2.25
N ILE A 53 0.93 5.12 -3.34
CA ILE A 53 2.35 4.98 -3.59
C ILE A 53 2.90 6.33 -4.05
N GLY A 54 4.00 6.79 -3.46
CA GLY A 54 4.64 8.04 -3.85
C GLY A 54 4.63 9.10 -2.74
N MET A 55 4.69 10.38 -3.13
CA MET A 55 4.90 11.50 -2.21
C MET A 55 3.67 11.89 -1.38
N ALA A 56 2.86 10.95 -0.88
CA ALA A 56 1.53 11.21 -0.35
C ALA A 56 1.46 11.79 1.09
N GLY A 57 2.59 12.03 1.75
CA GLY A 57 2.63 12.57 3.10
C GLY A 57 1.92 13.92 3.26
N GLY A 58 1.25 14.10 4.41
CA GLY A 58 0.52 15.34 4.74
C GLY A 58 -0.76 15.56 3.92
N ARG A 59 -1.20 14.56 3.16
CA ARG A 59 -2.40 14.62 2.30
C ARG A 59 -3.37 13.51 2.66
N ARG A 60 -4.66 13.81 2.52
CA ARG A 60 -5.73 12.83 2.57
C ARG A 60 -5.93 12.27 1.17
N VAL A 61 -5.68 10.97 0.99
CA VAL A 61 -5.90 10.26 -0.28
C VAL A 61 -6.99 9.22 -0.07
N GLU A 62 -7.97 9.18 -0.97
CA GLU A 62 -9.12 8.29 -0.84
C GLU A 62 -9.18 7.30 -2.02
N THR A 63 -9.59 6.09 -1.69
CA THR A 63 -10.05 5.04 -2.62
C THR A 63 -11.47 4.65 -2.23
N ARG A 64 -12.11 3.73 -2.96
CA ARG A 64 -13.51 3.36 -2.68
C ARG A 64 -13.77 2.84 -1.26
N ASP A 65 -12.81 2.14 -0.62
CA ASP A 65 -13.02 1.55 0.73
C ASP A 65 -12.03 2.03 1.81
N VAL A 66 -10.91 2.64 1.41
CA VAL A 66 -9.85 3.05 2.33
C VAL A 66 -9.46 4.51 2.10
N VAL A 67 -9.38 5.24 3.22
CA VAL A 67 -8.76 6.56 3.26
C VAL A 67 -7.40 6.48 3.94
N PHE A 68 -6.42 7.13 3.32
CA PHE A 68 -5.03 7.17 3.72
C PHE A 68 -4.69 8.59 4.19
N GLU A 69 -4.29 8.71 5.46
CA GLU A 69 -3.78 9.95 6.06
C GLU A 69 -2.41 9.62 6.65
N LEU A 70 -1.36 9.91 5.89
CA LEU A 70 0.00 9.43 6.16
C LEU A 70 0.94 10.61 6.44
N ASP A 71 1.88 10.44 7.37
CA ASP A 71 2.76 11.54 7.76
C ASP A 71 4.09 11.51 6.98
N ASN A 72 4.61 10.33 6.62
CA ASN A 72 5.88 10.24 5.90
C ASN A 72 5.74 10.86 4.50
N PRO A 73 6.73 11.65 4.03
CA PRO A 73 6.65 12.28 2.72
C PRO A 73 6.43 11.28 1.59
N PHE A 74 7.25 10.22 1.56
CA PHE A 74 7.14 9.11 0.61
C PHE A 74 6.62 7.86 1.31
N VAL A 75 5.63 7.21 0.70
CA VAL A 75 5.01 5.99 1.22
C VAL A 75 4.68 5.00 0.11
N VAL A 76 4.66 3.73 0.48
CA VAL A 76 4.08 2.61 -0.26
C VAL A 76 3.15 1.93 0.73
N VAL A 77 1.85 2.22 0.63
CA VAL A 77 0.84 1.58 1.47
C VAL A 77 -0.14 0.82 0.59
N THR A 78 -0.29 -0.47 0.86
CA THR A 78 -1.25 -1.34 0.18
C THR A 78 -2.19 -1.99 1.19
N VAL A 79 -3.44 -2.16 0.78
CA VAL A 79 -4.48 -2.90 1.48
C VAL A 79 -5.05 -3.91 0.50
N SER A 80 -4.94 -5.19 0.81
CA SER A 80 -5.41 -6.27 -0.04
C SER A 80 -6.30 -7.23 0.72
N SER A 81 -7.35 -7.71 0.08
CA SER A 81 -8.18 -8.80 0.59
C SER A 81 -7.40 -10.11 0.57
N LEU A 82 -7.40 -10.84 1.70
CA LEU A 82 -6.88 -12.20 1.80
C LEU A 82 -7.96 -13.26 1.50
N THR A 83 -9.11 -12.84 0.98
CA THR A 83 -10.22 -13.69 0.57
C THR A 83 -10.66 -13.32 -0.85
N ASP A 84 -11.64 -14.04 -1.40
CA ASP A 84 -12.23 -13.69 -2.70
C ASP A 84 -13.24 -12.53 -2.64
N ALA A 85 -13.61 -12.10 -1.44
CA ALA A 85 -14.48 -10.95 -1.25
C ALA A 85 -13.72 -9.62 -1.47
N PRO A 86 -14.41 -8.55 -1.91
CA PRO A 86 -13.84 -7.20 -1.98
C PRO A 86 -13.46 -6.67 -0.59
N ILE A 87 -12.61 -5.65 -0.52
CA ILE A 87 -12.14 -5.04 0.73
C ILE A 87 -13.31 -4.61 1.63
N ALA A 88 -14.37 -4.05 1.05
CA ALA A 88 -15.61 -3.69 1.74
C ALA A 88 -16.18 -4.80 2.64
N THR A 89 -16.20 -6.05 2.16
CA THR A 89 -16.88 -7.17 2.82
C THR A 89 -15.95 -8.25 3.34
N SER A 90 -14.70 -8.31 2.88
CA SER A 90 -13.72 -9.30 3.27
C SER A 90 -13.56 -9.42 4.78
N GLU A 91 -13.36 -10.65 5.26
CA GLU A 91 -13.15 -10.95 6.68
C GLU A 91 -11.69 -10.74 7.10
N ARG A 92 -10.76 -10.80 6.15
CA ARG A 92 -9.31 -10.72 6.38
C ARG A 92 -8.65 -9.85 5.33
N LEU A 93 -7.92 -8.84 5.76
CA LEU A 93 -7.11 -7.98 4.91
C LEU A 93 -5.64 -8.07 5.32
N LEU A 94 -4.75 -7.93 4.35
CA LEU A 94 -3.34 -7.63 4.55
C LEU A 94 -3.12 -6.16 4.28
N VAL A 95 -2.52 -5.46 5.24
CA VAL A 95 -2.00 -4.11 5.08
C VAL A 95 -0.49 -4.20 5.04
N THR A 96 0.13 -3.63 4.02
CA THR A 96 1.59 -3.48 3.94
C THR A 96 1.95 -2.00 3.85
N THR A 97 2.91 -1.58 4.66
CA THR A 97 3.34 -0.19 4.79
C THR A 97 4.86 -0.11 4.77
N VAL A 98 5.42 0.61 3.81
CA VAL A 98 6.87 0.88 3.73
C VAL A 98 7.07 2.33 3.32
N ALA A 99 7.94 3.08 4.00
CA ALA A 99 8.39 4.38 3.55
C ALA A 99 9.71 4.22 2.76
N ARG A 100 10.80 4.85 3.21
CA ARG A 100 12.12 4.65 2.58
C ARG A 100 12.68 3.28 2.92
N ALA A 101 13.31 2.63 1.94
CA ALA A 101 14.06 1.39 2.14
C ALA A 101 15.48 1.56 1.59
N GLN A 102 16.49 1.45 2.45
CA GLN A 102 17.89 1.68 2.08
C GLN A 102 18.81 0.71 2.83
N ASN A 103 19.96 0.38 2.25
CA ASN A 103 20.98 -0.40 2.96
C ASN A 103 21.44 0.30 4.24
N THR A 104 21.83 -0.49 5.24
CA THR A 104 22.47 0.03 6.45
C THR A 104 23.71 0.84 6.07
N GLY A 105 23.81 2.07 6.56
CA GLY A 105 24.93 2.97 6.24
C GLY A 105 24.90 3.58 4.83
N PHE A 106 23.80 3.44 4.08
CA PHE A 106 23.63 4.16 2.82
C PHE A 106 23.70 5.68 3.05
N ARG A 107 24.40 6.39 2.16
CA ARG A 107 24.52 7.85 2.20
C ARG A 107 24.42 8.40 0.80
N ALA A 108 23.54 9.37 0.63
CA ALA A 108 23.44 10.15 -0.58
C ALA A 108 23.16 11.61 -0.22
N THR A 109 23.68 12.51 -1.06
CA THR A 109 23.53 13.95 -0.92
C THR A 109 22.94 14.51 -2.21
N GLU A 110 22.01 15.44 -2.07
CA GLU A 110 21.51 16.19 -3.22
C GLU A 110 22.39 17.43 -3.42
N GLN A 111 22.84 17.65 -4.66
CA GLN A 111 23.54 18.85 -5.08
C GLN A 111 23.03 19.24 -6.48
N ASP A 112 22.58 20.48 -6.64
CA ASP A 112 22.05 21.03 -7.91
C ASP A 112 20.95 20.15 -8.54
N GLY A 113 20.04 19.62 -7.72
CA GLY A 113 18.94 18.74 -8.16
C GLY A 113 19.39 17.35 -8.62
N ARG A 114 20.65 16.97 -8.36
CA ARG A 114 21.20 15.65 -8.66
C ARG A 114 21.54 14.92 -7.37
N MET A 115 21.20 13.63 -7.34
CA MET A 115 21.51 12.76 -6.22
C MET A 115 22.89 12.14 -6.42
N PHE A 116 23.81 12.37 -5.48
CA PHE A 116 25.15 11.78 -5.45
C PHE A 116 25.22 10.72 -4.37
N ILE A 117 25.58 9.49 -4.74
CA ILE A 117 25.75 8.40 -3.79
C ILE A 117 27.15 8.48 -3.21
N GLY A 118 27.26 8.84 -1.92
CA GLY A 118 28.52 8.86 -1.19
C GLY A 118 28.89 7.50 -0.58
N ALA A 119 27.90 6.65 -0.29
CA ALA A 119 28.11 5.28 0.15
C ALA A 119 26.91 4.39 -0.21
N HIS A 120 27.19 3.20 -0.74
CA HIS A 120 26.15 2.21 -1.08
C HIS A 120 25.59 1.47 0.16
N GLY A 121 26.24 1.61 1.33
CA GLY A 121 25.91 0.87 2.54
C GLY A 121 26.21 -0.63 2.42
N HIS A 122 25.69 -1.40 3.36
CA HIS A 122 25.75 -2.86 3.38
C HIS A 122 24.42 -3.45 3.87
N GLY A 123 24.23 -4.76 3.68
CA GLY A 123 23.10 -5.46 4.28
C GLY A 123 23.11 -5.35 5.82
N PRO A 124 21.95 -5.41 6.49
CA PRO A 124 20.62 -5.56 5.91
C PRO A 124 20.04 -4.24 5.36
N VAL A 125 18.98 -4.36 4.55
CA VAL A 125 18.14 -3.22 4.16
C VAL A 125 17.30 -2.79 5.35
N MET A 126 17.25 -1.48 5.60
CA MET A 126 16.45 -0.84 6.63
C MET A 126 15.27 -0.15 5.99
N ALA A 127 14.08 -0.55 6.44
CA ALA A 127 12.81 0.05 6.05
C ALA A 127 12.34 1.02 7.13
N GLU A 128 12.06 2.26 6.74
CA GLU A 128 11.40 3.24 7.58
C GLU A 128 9.92 2.85 7.76
N ALA A 129 9.48 2.85 9.02
CA ALA A 129 8.09 2.62 9.36
C ALA A 129 7.21 3.78 8.90
N VAL A 130 6.02 3.45 8.42
CA VAL A 130 5.01 4.45 8.06
C VAL A 130 4.24 4.86 9.30
N THR A 131 4.02 6.15 9.50
CA THR A 131 3.17 6.73 10.55
C THR A 131 1.95 7.41 9.92
N GLY A 132 0.88 7.51 10.72
CA GLY A 132 -0.41 8.03 10.31
C GLY A 132 -1.52 7.00 10.53
N ARG A 133 -2.56 7.07 9.72
CA ARG A 133 -3.78 6.26 9.89
C ARG A 133 -4.40 5.84 8.59
N LEU A 134 -4.96 4.62 8.60
CA LEU A 134 -5.84 4.10 7.55
C LEU A 134 -7.26 4.06 8.08
N ILE A 135 -8.23 4.55 7.31
CA ILE A 135 -9.64 4.54 7.69
C ILE A 135 -10.38 3.63 6.73
N PHE A 136 -10.96 2.55 7.26
CA PHE A 136 -11.78 1.61 6.51
C PHE A 136 -13.23 2.10 6.49
N ALA A 137 -13.64 2.74 5.40
CA ALA A 137 -14.95 3.37 5.27
C ALA A 137 -16.08 2.35 5.43
N GLY A 138 -17.08 2.67 6.27
CA GLY A 138 -18.24 1.81 6.47
C GLY A 138 -17.98 0.47 7.19
N ARG A 139 -16.72 0.16 7.55
CA ARG A 139 -16.37 -1.08 8.26
C ARG A 139 -16.28 -0.83 9.77
N ARG A 140 -16.78 -1.79 10.56
CA ARG A 140 -16.79 -1.75 12.04
C ARG A 140 -16.34 -3.10 12.60
N GLY A 141 -15.99 -3.13 13.89
CA GLY A 141 -15.60 -4.37 14.59
C GLY A 141 -14.29 -4.97 14.04
N LEU A 142 -13.38 -4.13 13.55
CA LEU A 142 -12.08 -4.58 13.06
C LEU A 142 -11.09 -4.76 14.20
N THR A 143 -10.16 -5.70 14.03
CA THR A 143 -8.97 -5.87 14.88
C THR A 143 -7.77 -6.02 13.96
N ALA A 144 -6.68 -5.33 14.25
CA ALA A 144 -5.43 -5.46 13.53
C ALA A 144 -4.43 -6.25 14.38
N TYR A 145 -3.61 -7.05 13.72
CA TYR A 145 -2.45 -7.69 14.31
C TYR A 145 -1.21 -7.26 13.54
N VAL A 146 -0.17 -6.86 14.25
CA VAL A 146 1.16 -6.71 13.66
C VAL A 146 1.68 -8.09 13.27
N LEU A 147 2.18 -8.22 12.04
CA LEU A 147 2.76 -9.46 11.56
C LEU A 147 4.29 -9.44 11.66
N GLU A 148 4.84 -10.61 12.01
CA GLU A 148 6.25 -10.92 11.80
C GLU A 148 6.57 -11.08 10.30
N PRO A 149 7.85 -11.03 9.90
CA PRO A 149 8.25 -11.33 8.52
C PRO A 149 7.81 -12.73 8.03
N THR A 150 7.56 -13.67 8.94
CA THR A 150 7.04 -15.00 8.64
C THR A 150 5.53 -15.02 8.36
N GLY A 151 4.83 -13.91 8.62
CA GLY A 151 3.37 -13.81 8.56
C GLY A 151 2.66 -14.21 9.86
N ALA A 152 3.38 -14.64 10.90
CA ALA A 152 2.81 -14.92 12.21
C ALA A 152 2.34 -13.63 12.90
N ARG A 153 1.22 -13.68 13.63
CA ARG A 153 0.76 -12.56 14.46
C ARG A 153 1.71 -12.39 15.65
N ARG A 154 2.26 -11.18 15.81
CA ARG A 154 3.15 -10.83 16.93
C ARG A 154 2.38 -10.30 18.12
N ARG A 155 1.59 -9.25 17.89
CA ARG A 155 0.81 -8.51 18.88
C ARG A 155 -0.34 -7.79 18.21
N ASP A 156 -1.30 -7.33 19.00
CA ASP A 156 -2.38 -6.49 18.52
C ASP A 156 -1.82 -5.14 18.00
N GLY A 157 -2.27 -4.74 16.82
CA GLY A 157 -2.18 -3.36 16.33
C GLY A 157 -3.37 -2.57 16.87
N VAL A 158 -3.18 -1.26 17.10
CA VAL A 158 -4.23 -0.43 17.69
C VAL A 158 -5.26 -0.06 16.62
N ILE A 159 -6.44 -0.68 16.70
CA ILE A 159 -7.63 -0.24 15.97
C ILE A 159 -8.36 0.80 16.82
N VAL A 160 -8.60 1.96 16.23
CA VAL A 160 -9.36 3.07 16.82
C VAL A 160 -10.75 3.09 16.18
N PRO A 161 -11.85 2.95 16.94
CA PRO A 161 -13.19 3.14 16.40
C PRO A 161 -13.39 4.57 15.89
N LEU A 162 -14.04 4.74 14.75
CA LEU A 162 -14.32 6.06 14.16
C LEU A 162 -15.82 6.23 13.88
N GLN A 163 -16.32 7.46 13.90
CA GLN A 163 -17.75 7.73 13.65
C GLN A 163 -18.24 7.14 12.30
N ALA A 164 -17.38 7.16 11.27
CA ALA A 164 -17.68 6.67 9.92
C ALA A 164 -16.97 5.35 9.52
N GLY A 165 -16.40 4.61 10.49
CA GLY A 165 -15.69 3.37 10.18
C GLY A 165 -14.78 2.89 11.31
N ALA A 166 -13.69 2.23 10.94
CA ALA A 166 -12.62 1.86 11.86
C ALA A 166 -11.29 2.38 11.33
N GLY A 167 -10.44 2.89 12.22
CA GLY A 167 -9.11 3.40 11.92
C GLY A 167 -8.04 2.40 12.37
N LEU A 168 -7.06 2.12 11.52
CA LEU A 168 -5.79 1.54 11.95
C LEU A 168 -4.81 2.67 12.19
N ASP A 169 -4.37 2.83 13.44
CA ASP A 169 -3.30 3.77 13.81
C ASP A 169 -1.95 3.08 13.64
N LEU A 170 -1.21 3.50 12.61
CA LEU A 170 0.11 2.95 12.28
C LEU A 170 1.15 3.40 13.31
N SER A 171 1.00 4.61 13.86
CA SER A 171 1.92 5.21 14.84
C SER A 171 1.86 4.50 16.18
N ALA A 172 0.67 4.10 16.63
CA ALA A 172 0.46 3.42 17.90
C ALA A 172 0.96 1.96 17.92
N SER A 173 1.25 1.39 16.75
CA SER A 173 1.63 -0.01 16.61
C SER A 173 3.14 -0.29 16.77
N GLY A 174 3.97 0.75 16.88
CA GLY A 174 5.44 0.68 16.79
C GLY A 174 5.94 0.36 15.37
N PRO A 175 7.25 0.21 15.14
CA PRO A 175 7.76 -0.07 13.80
C PRO A 175 7.32 -1.46 13.31
N ALA A 176 6.51 -1.46 12.26
CA ALA A 176 6.04 -2.66 11.56
C ALA A 176 5.74 -2.35 10.10
N MET A 177 5.92 -3.35 9.23
CA MET A 177 5.63 -3.25 7.80
C MET A 177 4.33 -3.92 7.40
N HIS A 178 3.86 -4.90 8.17
CA HIS A 178 2.74 -5.74 7.79
C HIS A 178 1.74 -5.87 8.94
N TYR A 179 0.46 -5.81 8.58
CA TYR A 179 -0.65 -5.99 9.51
C TYR A 179 -1.70 -6.90 8.90
N GLU A 180 -2.27 -7.79 9.69
CA GLU A 180 -3.50 -8.48 9.34
C GLU A 180 -4.67 -7.79 10.01
N VAL A 181 -5.64 -7.33 9.22
CA VAL A 181 -6.88 -6.74 9.74
C VAL A 181 -8.00 -7.73 9.57
N ILE A 182 -8.60 -8.17 10.68
CA ILE A 182 -9.71 -9.10 10.69
C ILE A 182 -11.00 -8.43 11.17
N ARG A 183 -12.15 -8.93 10.71
CA ARG A 183 -13.44 -8.63 11.33
C ARG A 183 -13.63 -9.57 12.52
N ARG A 184 -13.80 -9.05 13.74
CA ARG A 184 -14.23 -9.90 14.86
C ARG A 184 -15.69 -10.28 14.67
N THR A 185 -15.96 -11.57 14.54
CA THR A 185 -17.28 -12.13 14.80
C THR A 185 -17.40 -12.33 16.31
N ASN A 186 -18.57 -12.05 16.89
CA ASN A 186 -18.79 -12.03 18.34
C ASN A 186 -18.76 -13.43 19.01
N THR A 187 -18.14 -14.44 18.38
CA THR A 187 -18.25 -15.85 18.77
C THR A 187 -17.16 -16.37 19.71
N ASP A 188 -16.07 -15.64 19.96
CA ASP A 188 -14.99 -16.11 20.85
C ASP A 188 -15.17 -15.72 22.32
N GLY A 189 -16.42 -15.66 22.79
CA GLY A 189 -16.76 -15.15 24.10
C GLY A 189 -17.88 -15.90 24.80
N LYS A 190 -17.72 -17.22 24.96
CA LYS A 190 -18.21 -18.02 26.11
C LYS A 190 -17.83 -19.50 25.93
N SER A 191 -16.82 -19.94 26.67
CA SER A 191 -16.88 -21.26 27.29
C SER A 191 -16.58 -21.07 28.78
N ASN A 192 -17.35 -21.79 29.57
CA ASN A 192 -17.60 -21.66 31.00
C ASN A 192 -16.35 -21.79 31.86
#